data_AF-A0A4Q1ST34-F1
#
_entry.id   AF-A0A4Q1ST34-F1
#
_cell.length_a   1.000
_cell.length_b   1.000
_cell.length_c   1.000
_cell.angle_alpha   90.00
_cell.angle_beta   90.00
_cell.angle_gamma   90.00
#
_symmetry.space_group_name_H-M   'P 1'
#
loop_
_entity.id
_entity.type
_entity.pdbx_description
1 polymer ?
#
loop_
_entity_poly.entity_id
_entity_poly.type
_entity_poly.pdbx_seq_one_letter_code
_entity_poly.pdbx_strand_id
1 'polypeptide(L)'
;MNKWFGKRIIKTAIAVFITAWVCEALGWPVIFAVITAIVTIEPTLSSSIKKGLVRLPAAAIGAAFAMFFDYLFGQTPLTYALSASLTIYICHLLRWNDAMIVATLTAVAMIPMTSDHFLVSFFTRIGTTSIGIIISSMVNFAVMPPNYLKRIGVMYGQLIEQTEALARQIAVDQADKKRLKLQLSALMRELHKTNELIQYQQEGYKYYKAPEEQGKELREYQDKLDRLEARLFELGHVLSSSNRLGLQKVE
;
A
#
# COMPACT_ATOMS: atom_id res chain seq x y z
N MET A 1 -19.82 -8.36 8.05
CA MET A 1 -19.37 -7.77 6.77
C MET A 1 -18.34 -6.67 7.07
N ASN A 2 -17.09 -6.85 6.64
CA ASN A 2 -15.97 -5.98 7.04
C ASN A 2 -16.16 -4.53 6.53
N LYS A 3 -16.54 -3.60 7.42
CA LYS A 3 -16.70 -2.16 7.15
C LYS A 3 -15.49 -1.52 6.42
N TRP A 4 -14.30 -2.12 6.51
CA TRP A 4 -13.07 -1.66 5.86
C TRP A 4 -13.10 -1.75 4.32
N PHE A 5 -13.61 -2.85 3.76
CA PHE A 5 -13.78 -2.97 2.31
C PHE A 5 -14.74 -1.89 1.79
N GLY A 6 -15.82 -1.62 2.52
CA GLY A 6 -16.79 -0.59 2.17
C GLY A 6 -16.17 0.81 2.04
N LYS A 7 -15.37 1.24 3.03
CA LYS A 7 -14.79 2.60 3.01
C LYS A 7 -13.85 2.83 1.83
N ARG A 8 -12.98 1.86 1.51
CA ARG A 8 -12.07 1.96 0.36
C ARG A 8 -12.84 1.97 -0.95
N ILE A 9 -13.83 1.07 -1.10
CA ILE A 9 -14.66 0.99 -2.30
C ILE A 9 -15.39 2.31 -2.54
N ILE A 10 -16.01 2.89 -1.49
CA ILE A 10 -16.76 4.15 -1.61
C ILE A 10 -15.85 5.29 -2.07
N LYS A 11 -14.70 5.51 -1.42
CA LYS A 11 -13.80 6.61 -1.81
C LYS A 11 -13.21 6.38 -3.21
N THR A 12 -12.89 5.15 -3.59
CA THR A 12 -12.43 4.83 -4.95
C THR A 12 -13.53 5.12 -5.96
N ALA A 13 -14.77 4.68 -5.72
CA ALA A 13 -15.89 4.93 -6.62
C ALA A 13 -16.17 6.43 -6.81
N ILE A 14 -16.16 7.21 -5.71
CA ILE A 14 -16.31 8.67 -5.77
C ILE A 14 -15.15 9.30 -6.57
N ALA A 15 -13.90 8.90 -6.31
CA ALA A 15 -12.76 9.43 -7.04
C ALA A 15 -12.82 9.11 -8.52
N VAL A 16 -13.20 7.88 -8.89
CA VAL A 16 -13.38 7.46 -10.28
C VAL A 16 -14.46 8.29 -10.95
N PHE A 17 -15.61 8.46 -10.31
CA PHE A 17 -16.72 9.24 -10.85
C PHE A 17 -16.33 10.70 -11.10
N ILE A 18 -15.77 11.37 -10.08
CA ILE A 18 -15.36 12.78 -10.20
C ILE A 18 -14.24 12.92 -11.25
N THR A 19 -13.29 11.99 -11.30
CA THR A 19 -12.19 12.03 -12.28
C THR A 19 -12.71 11.87 -13.70
N ALA A 20 -13.63 10.93 -13.92
CA ALA A 20 -14.24 10.72 -15.23
C ALA A 20 -15.02 11.96 -15.68
N TRP A 21 -15.86 12.51 -14.80
CA TRP A 21 -16.66 13.70 -15.07
C TRP A 21 -15.78 14.92 -15.43
N VAL A 22 -14.70 15.15 -14.68
CA VAL A 22 -13.75 16.23 -14.98
C VAL A 22 -13.05 16.02 -16.32
N CYS A 23 -12.62 14.79 -16.64
CA CYS A 23 -11.97 14.51 -17.92
C CYS A 23 -12.93 14.64 -19.11
N GLU A 24 -14.19 14.20 -18.99
CA GLU A 24 -15.20 14.40 -20.01
C GLU A 24 -15.47 15.89 -20.27
N ALA A 25 -15.58 16.69 -19.20
CA ALA A 25 -15.77 18.14 -19.31
C ALA A 25 -14.60 18.85 -20.01
N LEU A 26 -13.38 18.32 -19.89
CA LEU A 26 -12.17 18.84 -20.55
C LEU A 26 -11.93 18.25 -21.95
N GLY A 27 -12.73 17.27 -22.38
CA GLY A 27 -12.50 16.54 -23.64
C GLY A 27 -11.23 15.68 -23.63
N TRP A 28 -10.74 15.25 -22.46
CA TRP A 28 -9.50 14.49 -22.33
C TRP A 28 -9.76 12.98 -22.15
N PRO A 29 -8.79 12.10 -22.50
CA PRO A 29 -8.94 10.66 -22.35
C PRO A 29 -9.22 10.23 -20.89
N VAL A 30 -10.45 9.78 -20.65
CA VAL A 30 -10.96 9.41 -19.32
C VAL A 30 -10.22 8.22 -18.71
N ILE A 31 -9.94 7.20 -19.51
CA ILE A 31 -9.41 5.89 -19.05
C ILE A 31 -8.15 6.07 -18.21
N PHE A 32 -7.21 6.90 -18.67
CA PHE A 32 -5.92 7.04 -18.00
C PHE A 32 -5.97 7.86 -16.71
N ALA A 33 -6.81 8.89 -16.68
CA ALA A 33 -7.06 9.64 -15.46
C ALA A 33 -7.74 8.74 -14.41
N VAL A 34 -8.74 7.96 -14.82
CA VAL A 34 -9.43 7.00 -13.96
C VAL A 34 -8.50 5.93 -13.42
N ILE A 35 -7.68 5.30 -14.27
CA ILE A 35 -6.66 4.33 -13.82
C ILE A 35 -5.77 5.00 -12.76
N THR A 36 -5.27 6.20 -13.05
CA THR A 36 -4.43 6.95 -12.11
C THR A 36 -5.14 7.24 -10.79
N ALA A 37 -6.42 7.61 -10.82
CA ALA A 37 -7.20 7.83 -9.60
C ALA A 37 -7.33 6.55 -8.77
N ILE A 38 -7.65 5.42 -9.41
CA ILE A 38 -7.82 4.11 -8.75
C ILE A 38 -6.53 3.71 -8.03
N VAL A 39 -5.41 3.75 -8.75
CA VAL A 39 -4.12 3.28 -8.23
C VAL A 39 -3.47 4.27 -7.27
N THR A 40 -3.95 5.52 -7.18
CA THR A 40 -3.42 6.55 -6.25
C THR A 40 -4.20 6.58 -4.93
N ILE A 41 -5.42 6.04 -4.89
CA ILE A 41 -6.16 5.88 -3.64
C ILE A 41 -5.47 4.87 -2.71
N GLU A 42 -5.00 5.39 -1.58
CA GLU A 42 -4.33 4.65 -0.52
C GLU A 42 -5.11 4.74 0.80
N PRO A 43 -4.82 3.91 1.83
CA PRO A 43 -5.47 3.99 3.14
C PRO A 43 -5.39 5.37 3.78
N THR A 44 -4.27 6.08 3.60
CA THR A 44 -4.02 7.42 4.17
C THR A 44 -3.77 8.45 3.06
N LEU A 45 -4.07 9.73 3.35
CA LEU A 45 -3.78 10.83 2.44
C LEU A 45 -2.27 10.98 2.21
N SER A 46 -1.47 10.85 3.27
CA SER A 46 0.00 10.88 3.23
C SER A 46 0.56 9.92 2.19
N SER A 47 0.07 8.68 2.21
CA SER A 47 0.50 7.64 1.28
C SER A 47 0.04 7.93 -0.15
N SER A 48 -1.20 8.41 -0.34
CA SER A 48 -1.71 8.83 -1.65
C SER A 48 -0.86 9.93 -2.29
N ILE A 49 -0.53 10.98 -1.52
CA ILE A 49 0.28 12.11 -2.03
C ILE A 49 1.69 11.63 -2.39
N LYS A 50 2.36 10.89 -1.50
CA LYS A 50 3.72 10.37 -1.76
C LYS A 50 3.77 9.52 -3.04
N LYS A 51 2.83 8.59 -3.20
CA LYS A 51 2.78 7.73 -4.39
C LYS A 51 2.38 8.50 -5.65
N GLY A 52 1.46 9.47 -5.52
CA GLY A 52 1.07 10.36 -6.61
C GLY A 52 2.25 11.16 -7.16
N LEU A 53 3.07 11.73 -6.28
CA LEU A 53 4.25 12.52 -6.67
C LEU A 53 5.31 11.69 -7.42
N VAL A 54 5.47 10.41 -7.08
CA VAL A 54 6.38 9.51 -7.81
C VAL A 54 5.78 9.05 -9.13
N ARG A 55 4.46 8.97 -9.23
CA ARG A 55 3.76 8.46 -10.42
C ARG A 55 3.79 9.42 -11.60
N LEU A 56 3.72 10.72 -11.36
CA LEU A 56 3.77 11.73 -12.42
C LEU A 56 5.09 11.67 -13.24
N PRO A 57 6.29 11.73 -12.62
CA PRO A 57 7.54 11.61 -13.38
C PRO A 57 7.74 10.21 -13.96
N ALA A 58 7.29 9.14 -13.28
CA ALA A 58 7.36 7.79 -13.84
C ALA A 58 6.52 7.64 -15.12
N ALA A 59 5.30 8.19 -15.13
CA ALA A 59 4.46 8.23 -16.32
C ALA A 59 5.07 9.09 -17.44
N ALA A 60 5.71 10.20 -17.09
CA ALA A 60 6.46 11.04 -18.03
C ALA A 60 7.60 10.26 -18.71
N ILE A 61 8.38 9.49 -17.94
CA ILE A 61 9.45 8.64 -18.46
C ILE A 61 8.90 7.56 -19.40
N GLY A 62 7.82 6.89 -18.99
CA GLY A 62 7.17 5.88 -19.85
C GLY A 62 6.68 6.49 -21.18
N ALA A 63 6.03 7.65 -21.12
CA ALA A 63 5.59 8.39 -22.29
C ALA A 63 6.77 8.82 -23.18
N ALA A 64 7.89 9.28 -22.58
CA ALA A 64 9.09 9.67 -23.31
C ALA A 64 9.73 8.49 -24.06
N PHE A 65 9.82 7.31 -23.43
CA PHE A 65 10.33 6.11 -24.12
C PHE A 65 9.41 5.63 -25.22
N ALA A 66 8.09 5.73 -25.04
CA ALA A 66 7.12 5.41 -26.09
C ALA A 66 7.38 6.26 -27.33
N MET A 67 7.49 7.58 -27.15
CA MET A 67 7.78 8.52 -28.24
C MET A 67 9.13 8.25 -28.89
N PHE A 68 10.17 8.01 -28.09
CA PHE A 68 11.53 7.77 -28.60
C PHE A 68 11.61 6.52 -29.48
N PHE A 69 11.06 5.39 -29.02
CA PHE A 69 11.14 4.15 -29.77
C PHE A 69 10.17 4.10 -30.95
N ASP A 70 8.99 4.71 -30.83
CA ASP A 70 8.04 4.82 -31.95
C ASP A 70 8.64 5.66 -33.09
N TYR A 71 9.36 6.74 -32.78
CA TYR A 71 10.08 7.51 -33.79
C TYR A 71 11.18 6.70 -34.51
N LEU A 72 11.88 5.80 -33.81
CA LEU A 72 12.99 5.03 -34.37
C LEU A 72 12.53 3.78 -35.15
N PHE A 73 11.52 3.08 -34.65
CA PHE A 73 11.16 1.74 -35.11
C PHE A 73 9.69 1.63 -35.55
N GLY A 74 8.91 2.70 -35.46
CA GLY A 74 7.47 2.70 -35.70
C GLY A 74 6.70 1.84 -34.70
N GLN A 75 5.45 1.49 -35.03
CA GLN A 75 4.57 0.71 -34.18
C GLN A 75 4.81 -0.81 -34.31
N THR A 76 6.06 -1.26 -34.11
CA THR A 76 6.44 -2.68 -34.20
C THR A 76 6.46 -3.36 -32.83
N PRO A 77 6.38 -4.70 -32.75
CA PRO A 77 6.53 -5.44 -31.49
C PRO A 77 7.83 -5.11 -30.74
N LEU A 78 8.91 -4.78 -31.48
CA LEU A 78 10.19 -4.38 -30.91
C LEU A 78 10.08 -3.07 -30.11
N THR A 79 9.33 -2.08 -30.62
CA THR A 79 9.05 -0.81 -29.95
C THR A 79 8.39 -1.02 -28.59
N TYR A 80 7.36 -1.87 -28.54
CA TYR A 80 6.68 -2.22 -27.29
C TYR A 80 7.64 -2.85 -26.28
N ALA A 81 8.45 -3.82 -26.72
CA ALA A 81 9.40 -4.53 -25.86
C ALA A 81 10.47 -3.60 -25.29
N LEU A 82 11.08 -2.75 -26.14
CA LEU A 82 12.13 -1.81 -25.73
C LEU A 82 11.58 -0.73 -24.80
N SER A 83 10.45 -0.13 -25.15
CA SER A 83 9.82 0.91 -24.34
C SER A 83 9.42 0.39 -22.96
N ALA A 84 8.81 -0.80 -22.88
CA ALA A 84 8.44 -1.41 -21.61
C ALA A 84 9.68 -1.77 -20.77
N SER A 85 10.65 -2.47 -21.36
CA SER A 85 11.84 -2.94 -20.64
C SER A 85 12.68 -1.79 -20.09
N LEU A 86 12.88 -0.73 -20.88
CA LEU A 86 13.66 0.43 -20.45
C LEU A 86 12.90 1.25 -19.39
N THR A 87 11.58 1.39 -19.51
CA THR A 87 10.74 2.02 -18.48
C THR A 87 10.84 1.27 -17.15
N ILE A 88 10.74 -0.06 -17.18
CA ILE A 88 10.87 -0.91 -15.99
C ILE A 88 12.26 -0.74 -15.37
N TYR A 89 13.30 -0.83 -16.19
CA TYR A 89 14.69 -0.70 -15.75
C TYR A 89 14.95 0.64 -15.05
N ILE A 90 14.51 1.75 -15.64
CA ILE A 90 14.67 3.09 -15.06
C ILE A 90 13.84 3.25 -13.79
N CYS A 91 12.58 2.79 -13.77
CA CYS A 91 11.75 2.84 -12.57
C CYS A 91 12.38 2.02 -11.42
N HIS A 92 12.97 0.87 -11.73
CA HIS A 92 13.67 0.04 -10.76
C HIS A 92 14.93 0.75 -10.23
N LEU A 93 15.74 1.33 -11.11
CA LEU A 93 16.93 2.09 -10.73
C LEU A 93 16.61 3.27 -9.79
N LEU A 94 15.49 3.95 -10.04
CA LEU A 94 15.00 5.06 -9.22
C LEU A 94 14.21 4.62 -7.97
N ARG A 95 14.04 3.31 -7.75
CA ARG A 95 13.26 2.71 -6.66
C ARG A 95 11.78 3.11 -6.66
N TRP A 96 11.20 3.37 -7.83
CA TRP A 96 9.81 3.78 -8.03
C TRP A 96 8.86 2.58 -8.21
N ASN A 97 8.94 1.61 -7.30
CA ASN A 97 8.23 0.34 -7.41
C ASN A 97 6.69 0.52 -7.48
N ASP A 98 6.13 1.48 -6.72
CA ASP A 98 4.69 1.79 -6.71
C ASP A 98 4.16 2.39 -8.03
N ALA A 99 5.07 2.97 -8.85
CA ALA A 99 4.71 3.62 -10.11
C ALA A 99 5.09 2.79 -11.34
N MET A 100 5.95 1.77 -11.19
CA MET A 100 6.48 0.96 -12.27
C MET A 100 5.40 0.38 -13.18
N ILE A 101 4.37 -0.26 -12.64
CA ILE A 101 3.27 -0.86 -13.43
C ILE A 101 2.58 0.20 -14.29
N VAL A 102 2.28 1.36 -13.72
CA VAL A 102 1.56 2.44 -14.40
C VAL A 102 2.44 3.12 -15.44
N ALA A 103 3.73 3.29 -15.15
CA ALA A 103 4.71 3.82 -16.09
C ALA A 103 4.85 2.90 -17.31
N THR A 104 4.99 1.59 -17.10
CA THR A 104 5.05 0.60 -18.19
C THR A 104 3.77 0.55 -19.00
N LEU A 105 2.60 0.62 -18.34
CA LEU A 105 1.32 0.72 -19.04
C LEU A 105 1.25 1.99 -19.89
N THR A 106 1.75 3.11 -19.37
CA THR A 106 1.84 4.38 -20.12
C THR A 106 2.72 4.22 -21.35
N ALA A 107 3.90 3.62 -21.18
CA ALA A 107 4.86 3.40 -22.25
C ALA A 107 4.27 2.58 -23.40
N VAL A 108 3.55 1.50 -23.08
CA VAL A 108 2.91 0.64 -24.08
C VAL A 108 1.68 1.29 -24.70
N ALA A 109 0.81 1.89 -23.89
CA ALA A 109 -0.48 2.39 -24.37
C ALA A 109 -0.36 3.70 -25.19
N MET A 110 0.78 4.38 -25.14
CA MET A 110 1.01 5.61 -25.91
C MET A 110 1.56 5.38 -27.32
N ILE A 111 2.19 4.23 -27.61
CA ILE A 111 2.75 3.90 -28.93
C ILE A 111 1.73 3.99 -30.09
N PRO A 112 0.45 3.56 -29.94
CA PRO A 112 -0.52 3.74 -31.04
C PRO A 112 -1.06 5.17 -31.15
N MET A 113 -0.85 6.02 -30.13
CA MET A 113 -1.44 7.37 -30.00
C MET A 113 -0.49 8.49 -30.44
N THR A 114 0.67 8.14 -31.01
CA THR A 114 1.75 9.08 -31.36
C THR A 114 1.66 9.64 -32.79
N SER A 115 0.76 9.15 -33.64
CA SER A 115 0.79 9.39 -35.09
C SER A 115 0.61 10.84 -35.57
N ASP A 116 -0.14 11.68 -34.85
CA ASP A 116 -0.52 13.01 -35.39
C ASP A 116 0.00 14.21 -34.56
N HIS A 117 0.07 14.10 -33.22
CA HIS A 117 0.50 15.22 -32.35
C HIS A 117 1.25 14.77 -31.07
N PHE A 118 2.52 14.40 -31.21
CA PHE A 118 3.40 13.91 -30.12
C PHE A 118 3.38 14.76 -28.83
N LEU A 119 3.63 16.07 -28.94
CA LEU A 119 3.67 16.96 -27.77
C LEU A 119 2.30 17.07 -27.10
N VAL A 120 1.23 17.14 -27.89
CA VAL A 120 -0.15 17.22 -27.36
C VAL A 120 -0.49 15.94 -26.60
N SER A 121 -0.19 14.76 -27.16
CA SER A 121 -0.40 13.47 -26.49
C SER A 121 0.41 13.35 -25.19
N PHE A 122 1.65 13.84 -25.18
CA PHE A 122 2.48 13.89 -23.96
C PHE A 122 1.88 14.81 -22.89
N PHE A 123 1.56 16.07 -23.22
CA PHE A 123 0.97 16.99 -22.25
C PHE A 123 -0.39 16.53 -21.76
N THR A 124 -1.21 15.95 -22.64
CA THR A 124 -2.49 15.34 -22.26
C THR A 124 -2.27 14.18 -21.29
N ARG A 125 -1.20 13.38 -21.47
CA ARG A 125 -0.88 12.30 -20.54
C ARG A 125 -0.48 12.83 -19.16
N ILE A 126 0.37 13.83 -19.11
CA ILE A 126 0.78 14.45 -17.85
C ILE A 126 -0.42 15.10 -17.17
N GLY A 127 -1.27 15.79 -17.94
CA GLY A 127 -2.50 16.42 -17.46
C GLY A 127 -3.49 15.42 -16.87
N THR A 128 -3.84 14.36 -17.62
CA THR A 128 -4.76 13.31 -17.14
C THR A 128 -4.23 12.58 -15.90
N THR A 129 -2.92 12.32 -15.85
CA THR A 129 -2.27 11.73 -14.66
C THR A 129 -2.36 12.68 -13.47
N SER A 130 -2.11 13.98 -13.68
CA SER A 130 -2.21 15.01 -12.64
C SER A 130 -3.63 15.13 -12.10
N ILE A 131 -4.63 15.17 -12.97
CA ILE A 131 -6.06 15.20 -12.59
C ILE A 131 -6.40 13.98 -11.73
N GLY A 132 -6.01 12.78 -12.15
CA GLY A 132 -6.23 11.55 -11.39
C GLY A 132 -5.60 11.62 -9.99
N ILE A 133 -4.37 12.13 -9.87
CA ILE A 133 -3.68 12.29 -8.58
C ILE A 133 -4.39 13.32 -7.69
N ILE A 134 -4.72 14.49 -8.25
CA ILE A 134 -5.36 15.59 -7.52
C ILE A 134 -6.72 15.15 -6.99
N ILE A 135 -7.59 14.64 -7.86
CA ILE A 135 -8.95 14.26 -7.49
C ILE A 135 -8.93 13.09 -6.49
N SER A 136 -8.11 12.06 -6.74
CA SER A 136 -8.00 10.93 -5.80
C SER A 136 -7.49 11.36 -4.42
N SER A 137 -6.53 12.29 -4.37
CA SER A 137 -6.03 12.85 -3.10
C SER A 137 -7.08 13.70 -2.40
N MET A 138 -7.79 14.56 -3.12
CA MET A 138 -8.90 15.36 -2.58
C MET A 138 -10.02 14.48 -2.02
N VAL A 139 -10.40 13.42 -2.74
CA VAL A 139 -11.42 12.48 -2.28
C VAL A 139 -10.94 11.68 -1.08
N ASN A 140 -9.67 11.26 -1.05
CA ASN A 140 -9.09 10.58 0.11
C ASN A 140 -9.04 11.48 1.36
N PHE A 141 -8.93 12.80 1.16
CA PHE A 141 -9.05 13.79 2.22
C PHE A 141 -10.52 14.01 2.66
N ALA A 142 -11.44 14.16 1.72
CA ALA A 142 -12.80 14.57 2.06
C ALA A 142 -13.70 13.44 2.60
N VAL A 143 -13.58 12.22 2.06
CA VAL A 143 -14.62 11.20 2.25
C VAL A 143 -14.54 10.47 3.59
N MET A 144 -13.35 10.20 4.13
CA MET A 144 -13.27 9.57 5.44
C MET A 144 -11.87 9.65 6.06
N PRO A 145 -11.65 10.46 7.12
CA PRO A 145 -10.41 10.40 7.86
C PRO A 145 -10.20 8.98 8.43
N PRO A 146 -8.95 8.49 8.43
CA PRO A 146 -8.63 7.20 9.02
C PRO A 146 -9.04 7.22 10.51
N ASN A 147 -9.91 6.28 10.89
CA ASN A 147 -10.21 5.99 12.30
C ASN A 147 -10.07 4.49 12.50
N TYR A 148 -8.86 4.10 12.89
CA TYR A 148 -8.46 2.73 13.17
C TYR A 148 -8.45 2.43 14.67
N LEU A 149 -8.58 3.42 15.56
CA LEU A 149 -8.49 3.26 17.03
C LEU A 149 -9.37 2.13 17.57
N LYS A 150 -10.67 2.16 17.25
CA LYS A 150 -11.60 1.09 17.68
C LYS A 150 -11.16 -0.29 17.21
N ARG A 151 -10.60 -0.38 16.00
CA ARG A 151 -10.15 -1.66 15.43
C ARG A 151 -8.84 -2.12 16.06
N ILE A 152 -7.92 -1.20 16.32
CA ILE A 152 -6.67 -1.46 17.05
C ILE A 152 -7.02 -2.02 18.44
N GLY A 153 -7.97 -1.41 19.16
CA GLY A 153 -8.40 -1.90 20.46
C GLY A 153 -8.95 -3.32 20.44
N VAL A 154 -9.79 -3.65 19.46
CA VAL A 154 -10.32 -5.03 19.28
C VAL A 154 -9.19 -6.02 18.96
N MET A 155 -8.32 -5.69 18.00
CA MET A 155 -7.20 -6.56 17.62
C MET A 155 -6.20 -6.76 18.75
N TYR A 156 -5.91 -5.70 19.52
CA TYR A 156 -5.07 -5.77 20.71
C TYR A 156 -5.66 -6.70 21.78
N GLY A 157 -6.96 -6.60 22.05
CA GLY A 157 -7.63 -7.52 22.99
C GLY A 157 -7.50 -8.98 22.57
N GLN A 158 -7.72 -9.27 21.28
CA GLN A 158 -7.56 -10.62 20.71
C GLN A 158 -6.11 -11.11 20.81
N LEU A 159 -5.15 -10.25 20.52
CA LEU A 159 -3.72 -10.56 20.60
C LEU A 159 -3.30 -10.91 22.04
N ILE A 160 -3.75 -10.17 23.06
CA ILE A 160 -3.47 -10.52 24.46
C ILE A 160 -4.04 -11.90 24.80
N GLU A 161 -5.33 -12.11 24.53
CA GLU A 161 -6.02 -13.34 24.93
C GLU A 161 -5.34 -14.58 24.35
N GLN A 162 -4.97 -14.51 23.07
CA GLN A 162 -4.28 -15.59 22.38
C GLN A 162 -2.82 -15.75 22.83
N THR A 163 -2.13 -14.65 23.15
CA THR A 163 -0.75 -14.69 23.70
C THR A 163 -0.74 -15.36 25.07
N GLU A 164 -1.70 -15.05 25.94
CA GLU A 164 -1.83 -15.70 27.23
C GLU A 164 -2.20 -17.18 27.11
N ALA A 165 -3.10 -17.52 26.18
CA ALA A 165 -3.42 -18.91 25.89
C ALA A 165 -2.18 -19.69 25.41
N LEU A 166 -1.36 -19.09 24.55
CA LEU A 166 -0.10 -19.68 24.09
C LEU A 166 0.90 -19.85 25.24
N ALA A 167 1.06 -18.85 26.10
CA ALA A 167 1.94 -18.92 27.27
C ALA A 167 1.53 -20.06 28.22
N ARG A 168 0.23 -20.24 28.48
CA ARG A 168 -0.30 -21.36 29.28
C ARG A 168 -0.01 -22.71 28.63
N GLN A 169 -0.18 -22.83 27.31
CA GLN A 169 0.10 -24.07 26.59
C GLN A 169 1.59 -24.45 26.62
N ILE A 170 2.49 -23.47 26.54
CA ILE A 170 3.93 -23.67 26.67
C ILE A 170 4.28 -24.15 28.08
N ALA A 171 3.66 -23.58 29.12
CA ALA A 171 3.93 -23.94 30.51
C ALA A 171 3.50 -25.36 30.89
N VAL A 172 2.48 -25.91 30.21
CA VAL A 172 1.93 -27.26 30.50
C VAL A 172 2.74 -28.39 29.83
N ASP A 173 3.78 -28.07 29.03
CA ASP A 173 4.76 -28.98 28.40
C ASP A 173 4.22 -30.23 27.66
N GLN A 174 2.91 -30.30 27.43
CA GLN A 174 2.23 -31.39 26.69
C GLN A 174 1.76 -30.99 25.30
N ALA A 175 2.05 -29.75 24.87
CA ALA A 175 1.55 -29.23 23.62
C ALA A 175 2.50 -29.54 22.44
N ASP A 176 1.91 -29.92 21.30
CA ASP A 176 2.64 -30.14 20.05
C ASP A 176 3.46 -28.89 19.67
N LYS A 177 4.79 -29.00 19.78
CA LYS A 177 5.73 -27.88 19.53
C LYS A 177 5.59 -27.29 18.13
N LYS A 178 5.20 -28.10 17.13
CA LYS A 178 4.98 -27.61 15.76
C LYS A 178 3.73 -26.71 15.72
N ARG A 179 2.66 -27.13 16.41
CA ARG A 179 1.43 -26.35 16.55
C ARG A 179 1.67 -25.02 17.29
N LEU A 180 2.45 -25.03 18.37
CA LEU A 180 2.80 -23.82 19.13
C LEU A 180 3.60 -22.82 18.27
N LYS A 181 4.58 -23.30 17.49
CA LYS A 181 5.32 -22.44 16.55
C LYS A 181 4.42 -21.82 15.49
N LEU A 182 3.45 -22.59 14.96
CA LEU A 182 2.47 -22.07 14.01
C LEU A 182 1.59 -20.98 14.65
N GLN A 183 1.11 -21.18 15.88
CA GLN A 183 0.34 -20.18 16.63
C GLN A 183 1.18 -18.92 16.88
N LEU A 184 2.43 -19.05 17.32
CA LEU A 184 3.34 -17.92 17.50
C LEU A 184 3.52 -17.12 16.20
N SER A 185 3.74 -17.81 15.07
CA SER A 185 3.87 -17.15 13.77
C SER A 185 2.58 -16.46 13.31
N ALA A 186 1.41 -16.96 13.72
CA ALA A 186 0.13 -16.32 13.46
C ALA A 186 -0.01 -15.04 14.30
N LEU A 187 0.35 -15.10 15.58
CA LEU A 187 0.35 -13.93 16.48
C LEU A 187 1.30 -12.84 16.01
N MET A 188 2.53 -13.19 15.62
CA MET A 188 3.48 -12.22 15.06
C MET A 188 2.94 -11.54 13.80
N ARG A 189 2.24 -12.28 12.92
CA ARG A 189 1.59 -11.70 11.73
C ARG A 189 0.43 -10.77 12.10
N GLU A 190 -0.34 -11.10 13.13
CA GLU A 190 -1.45 -10.27 13.59
C GLU A 190 -0.96 -9.01 14.33
N LEU A 191 0.11 -9.12 15.11
CA LEU A 191 0.81 -7.99 15.73
C LEU A 191 1.34 -7.03 14.66
N HIS A 192 2.00 -7.54 13.62
CA HIS A 192 2.49 -6.73 12.52
C HIS A 192 1.35 -5.97 11.82
N LYS A 193 0.22 -6.63 11.53
CA LYS A 193 -0.97 -5.98 10.96
C LYS A 193 -1.56 -4.90 11.88
N THR A 194 -1.50 -5.11 13.20
CA THR A 194 -2.00 -4.11 14.17
C THR A 194 -1.08 -2.90 14.22
N ASN A 195 0.24 -3.11 14.15
CA ASN A 195 1.23 -2.03 14.02
C ASN A 195 1.06 -1.24 12.72
N GLU A 196 0.75 -1.89 11.58
CA GLU A 196 0.41 -1.17 10.34
C GLU A 196 -0.80 -0.24 10.53
N LEU A 197 -1.84 -0.67 11.25
CA LEU A 197 -3.00 0.19 11.54
C LEU A 197 -2.64 1.40 12.41
N ILE A 198 -1.74 1.23 13.37
CA ILE A 198 -1.20 2.34 14.17
C ILE A 198 -0.48 3.33 13.26
N GLN A 199 0.40 2.86 12.38
CA GLN A 199 1.11 3.71 11.42
C GLN A 199 0.14 4.49 10.54
N TYR A 200 -0.89 3.85 9.99
CA TYR A 200 -1.91 4.54 9.20
C TYR A 200 -2.67 5.61 10.00
N GLN A 201 -2.97 5.34 11.28
CA GLN A 201 -3.62 6.32 12.15
C GLN A 201 -2.70 7.51 12.43
N GLN A 202 -1.42 7.26 12.74
CA GLN A 202 -0.40 8.29 12.97
C GLN A 202 -0.19 9.17 11.74
N GLU A 203 -0.12 8.57 10.55
CA GLU A 203 -0.04 9.31 9.29
C GLU A 203 -1.27 10.20 9.07
N GLY A 204 -2.46 9.71 9.42
CA GLY A 204 -3.69 10.50 9.37
C GLY A 204 -3.62 11.75 10.23
N TYR A 205 -3.11 11.63 11.46
CA TYR A 205 -2.99 12.75 12.40
C TYR A 205 -2.02 13.87 11.97
N LYS A 206 -1.19 13.64 10.94
CA LYS A 206 -0.39 14.71 10.34
C LYS A 206 -1.23 15.69 9.53
N TYR A 207 -2.36 15.25 8.98
CA TYR A 207 -3.22 16.03 8.09
C TYR A 207 -4.56 16.39 8.75
N TYR A 208 -5.04 15.57 9.68
CA TYR A 208 -6.19 15.88 10.52
C TYR A 208 -5.69 16.19 11.93
N LYS A 209 -6.02 17.35 12.50
CA LYS A 209 -5.67 17.66 13.89
C LYS A 209 -6.33 16.61 14.80
N ALA A 210 -5.51 15.74 15.39
CA ALA A 210 -6.00 14.70 16.28
C ALA A 210 -6.62 15.33 17.54
N PRO A 211 -7.81 14.88 17.97
CA PRO A 211 -8.27 15.15 19.33
C PRO A 211 -7.22 14.65 20.32
N GLU A 212 -6.93 15.43 21.36
CA GLU A 212 -5.84 15.13 22.31
C GLU A 212 -6.00 13.74 22.94
N GLU A 213 -7.24 13.37 23.28
CA GLU A 213 -7.60 12.04 23.82
C GLU A 213 -7.24 10.91 22.84
N GLN A 214 -7.60 11.05 21.57
CA GLN A 214 -7.33 10.04 20.54
C GLN A 214 -5.83 9.91 20.23
N GLY A 215 -5.07 11.00 20.38
CA GLY A 215 -3.62 11.00 20.28
C GLY A 215 -2.97 10.23 21.44
N LYS A 216 -3.46 10.45 22.68
CA LYS A 216 -3.02 9.71 23.87
C LYS A 216 -3.36 8.23 23.77
N GLU A 217 -4.60 7.90 23.42
CA GLU A 217 -5.08 6.52 23.25
C GLU A 217 -4.24 5.75 22.22
N LEU A 218 -3.89 6.38 21.09
CA LEU A 218 -3.04 5.75 20.08
C LEU A 218 -1.63 5.43 20.60
N ARG A 219 -1.03 6.35 21.38
CA ARG A 219 0.29 6.12 22.00
C ARG A 219 0.22 5.00 23.03
N GLU A 220 -0.84 4.96 23.83
CA GLU A 220 -1.03 3.86 24.78
C GLU A 220 -1.08 2.50 24.08
N TYR A 221 -1.81 2.39 22.95
CA TYR A 221 -1.85 1.15 22.18
C TYR A 221 -0.49 0.77 21.59
N GLN A 222 0.30 1.76 21.17
CA GLN A 222 1.66 1.53 20.67
C GLN A 222 2.55 0.95 21.79
N ASP A 223 2.62 1.60 22.95
CA ASP A 223 3.41 1.13 24.10
C ASP A 223 2.95 -0.25 24.60
N LYS A 224 1.65 -0.54 24.48
CA LYS A 224 1.05 -1.83 24.82
C LYS A 224 1.43 -2.94 23.83
N LEU A 225 1.52 -2.64 22.52
CA LEU A 225 1.93 -3.60 21.50
C LEU A 225 3.43 -3.86 21.53
N ASP A 226 4.26 -2.84 21.77
CA ASP A 226 5.71 -2.99 21.89
C ASP A 226 6.06 -3.97 23.05
N ARG A 227 5.34 -3.86 24.17
CA ARG A 227 5.45 -4.83 25.29
C ARG A 227 4.98 -6.23 24.91
N LEU A 228 3.93 -6.34 24.11
CA LEU A 228 3.41 -7.63 23.67
C LEU A 228 4.36 -8.32 22.68
N GLU A 229 5.00 -7.55 21.80
CA GLU A 229 6.03 -8.03 20.88
C GLU A 229 7.22 -8.62 21.63
N ALA A 230 7.72 -7.91 22.66
CA ALA A 230 8.78 -8.42 23.53
C ALA A 230 8.39 -9.77 24.18
N ARG A 231 7.17 -9.87 24.70
CA ARG A 231 6.66 -11.11 25.32
C ARG A 231 6.55 -12.27 24.32
N LEU A 232 6.07 -12.00 23.10
CA LEU A 232 6.00 -13.02 22.04
C LEU A 232 7.40 -13.48 21.62
N PHE A 233 8.37 -12.57 21.61
CA PHE A 233 9.77 -12.92 21.33
C PHE A 233 10.36 -13.82 22.42
N GLU A 234 10.11 -13.53 23.71
CA GLU A 234 10.50 -14.38 24.82
C GLU A 234 9.89 -15.78 24.73
N LEU A 235 8.58 -15.90 24.42
CA LEU A 235 7.92 -17.19 24.21
C LEU A 235 8.55 -17.97 23.05
N GLY A 236 8.92 -17.27 21.98
CA GLY A 236 9.67 -17.85 20.86
C GLY A 236 11.03 -18.39 21.28
N HIS A 237 11.76 -17.65 22.11
CA HIS A 237 13.04 -18.09 22.65
C HIS A 237 12.87 -19.36 23.51
N VAL A 238 11.90 -19.39 24.44
CA VAL A 238 11.61 -20.57 25.27
C VAL A 238 11.26 -21.81 24.43
N LEU A 239 10.42 -21.64 23.41
CA LEU A 239 10.08 -22.70 22.46
C LEU A 239 11.30 -23.24 21.69
N SER A 240 12.31 -22.40 21.46
CA SER A 240 13.54 -22.77 20.76
C SER A 240 14.61 -23.36 21.69
N SER A 241 14.72 -22.89 22.94
CA SER A 241 15.74 -23.32 23.91
C SER A 241 15.43 -24.66 24.56
N SER A 242 14.14 -25.01 24.71
CA SER A 242 13.68 -26.36 25.07
C SER A 242 14.22 -27.44 24.10
N ASN A 243 14.63 -27.08 22.88
CA ASN A 243 15.26 -27.98 21.92
C ASN A 243 16.67 -28.45 22.32
N ARG A 244 17.40 -27.70 23.16
CA ARG A 244 18.75 -28.07 23.61
C ARG A 244 18.74 -29.02 24.80
N LEU A 245 17.74 -28.93 25.68
CA LEU A 245 17.63 -29.78 26.87
C LEU A 245 17.07 -31.19 26.59
N GLY A 246 16.42 -31.38 25.44
CA GLY A 246 15.91 -32.70 24.99
C GLY A 246 16.96 -33.61 24.33
N LEU A 247 18.16 -33.09 24.01
CA LEU A 247 19.25 -33.85 23.41
C LEU A 247 20.37 -34.23 24.41
N GLN A 248 20.25 -33.84 25.68
CA GLN A 248 21.20 -34.18 26.74
C GLN A 248 20.69 -35.25 27.72
N LYS A 249 19.59 -35.94 27.41
CA LYS A 249 19.05 -37.04 28.25
C LYS A 249 19.23 -38.44 27.64
N VAL A 250 20.13 -38.59 26.67
CA VAL A 250 20.51 -39.91 26.13
C VAL A 250 22.04 -39.95 26.03
N GLU A 251 22.71 -40.04 27.16
CA GLU A 251 24.05 -40.65 27.32
C GLU A 251 24.10 -41.36 28.67
#